data_AF-A0A7Z0IYD9-F1
#
_entry.id   AF-A0A7Z0IYD9-F1
#
_cell.length_a   1.000
_cell.length_b   1.000
_cell.length_c   1.000
_cell.angle_alpha   90.00
_cell.angle_beta   90.00
_cell.angle_gamma   90.00
#
_symmetry.space_group_name_H-M   'P 1'
#
loop_
_entity.id
_entity.type
_entity.pdbx_description
1 polymer ?
#
loop_
_entity_poly.entity_id
_entity_poly.type
_entity_poly.pdbx_seq_one_letter_code
_entity_poly.pdbx_strand_id
1 'polypeptide(L)'
;MDDIGIPVWCAYAPNSRSIVIAQGKGLTDLDAKVSTVMEALERAVAGEPFVKRVHGSPSRLQAMGYQVDRLSCLTAVHKPDLGPDDETEWVAGIDILSGDEIHIPFEAVVLDRTRDARYWMSSDGLASGNSVEEAIFHGVLERIERDAQVLWQVGGEADLYAGCVDPRGFEDGALNGLVDKIEASGLALRLFDITSDIAIPCFTAMLGPGEFIPGSRHIYADRDIRLVEVTGGTGAHPSPVRAAIRAVTEAVQSRLTYISGARDDISPATFLRPLPPLMRRAFDAVAAPPAALRHDGAAGYRARNLTELLQQVLEALRNRGIASVIRVRLSDDTLPFSVVKIVIPELENPEGERARRFGTRALAKAIGF
;
A
#
# COMPACT_ATOMS: atom_id res chain seq x y z
N MET A 1 18.83 5.28 15.04
CA MET A 1 17.84 6.31 15.40
C MET A 1 16.71 5.72 16.22
N ASP A 2 16.29 4.48 15.94
CA ASP A 2 15.38 3.69 16.80
C ASP A 2 16.16 2.65 17.63
N ASP A 3 15.54 2.09 18.66
CA ASP A 3 16.11 1.08 19.57
C ASP A 3 15.56 -0.35 19.35
N ILE A 4 14.63 -0.52 18.43
CA ILE A 4 13.98 -1.81 18.09
C ILE A 4 14.99 -2.84 17.52
N GLY A 5 16.05 -2.40 16.82
CA GLY A 5 17.01 -3.32 16.20
C GLY A 5 16.50 -4.03 14.93
N ILE A 6 15.50 -3.45 14.26
CA ILE A 6 15.01 -3.85 12.93
C ILE A 6 15.58 -2.86 11.88
N PRO A 7 16.21 -3.34 10.79
CA PRO A 7 16.83 -2.47 9.79
C PRO A 7 15.83 -1.63 9.00
N VAL A 8 16.09 -0.32 8.96
CA VAL A 8 15.38 0.65 8.12
C VAL A 8 16.41 1.62 7.55
N TRP A 9 16.32 1.86 6.24
CA TRP A 9 17.20 2.75 5.50
C TRP A 9 16.42 3.91 4.88
N CYS A 10 17.11 5.02 4.65
CA CYS A 10 16.59 6.16 3.90
C CYS A 10 17.54 6.54 2.76
N ALA A 11 16.95 6.94 1.64
CA ALA A 11 17.66 7.56 0.53
C ALA A 11 17.02 8.91 0.25
N TYR A 12 17.87 9.88 -0.09
CA TYR A 12 17.46 11.23 -0.45
C TYR A 12 17.72 11.41 -1.94
N ALA A 13 16.67 11.79 -2.67
CA ALA A 13 16.71 12.15 -4.09
C ALA A 13 16.47 13.66 -4.23
N PRO A 14 17.52 14.50 -4.17
CA PRO A 14 17.38 15.95 -4.29
C PRO A 14 16.64 16.34 -5.56
N ASN A 15 15.86 17.42 -5.51
CA ASN A 15 15.05 17.93 -6.62
C ASN A 15 13.97 16.96 -7.15
N SER A 16 13.59 15.94 -6.38
CA SER A 16 12.39 15.13 -6.69
C SER A 16 11.17 16.04 -6.86
N ARG A 17 10.39 15.80 -7.93
CA ARG A 17 9.13 16.52 -8.21
C ARG A 17 7.95 16.04 -7.36
N SER A 18 8.19 15.10 -6.43
CA SER A 18 7.20 14.61 -5.48
C SER A 18 7.77 14.62 -4.05
N ILE A 19 8.01 13.45 -3.45
CA ILE A 19 8.65 13.31 -2.14
C ILE A 19 10.15 13.04 -2.36
N VAL A 20 11.00 13.74 -1.61
CA VAL A 20 12.48 13.68 -1.70
C VAL A 20 13.05 12.42 -1.02
N ILE A 21 12.32 11.85 -0.08
CA ILE A 21 12.79 10.76 0.77
C ILE A 21 12.11 9.46 0.37
N ALA A 22 12.92 8.44 0.08
CA ALA A 22 12.50 7.05 0.03
C ALA A 22 12.95 6.34 1.30
N GLN A 23 12.15 5.41 1.79
CA GLN A 23 12.48 4.61 2.97
C GLN A 23 12.27 3.13 2.69
N GLY A 24 13.20 2.30 3.16
CA GLY A 24 13.13 0.86 2.96
C GLY A 24 13.27 0.10 4.25
N LYS A 25 12.73 -1.11 4.24
CA LYS A 25 12.65 -2.02 5.39
C LYS A 25 13.05 -3.42 4.95
N GLY A 26 13.50 -4.22 5.91
CA GLY A 26 13.87 -5.60 5.64
C GLY A 26 14.19 -6.39 6.89
N LEU A 27 14.28 -7.70 6.75
CA LEU A 27 14.72 -8.60 7.83
C LEU A 27 16.21 -8.43 8.09
N THR A 28 16.99 -8.16 7.03
CA THR A 28 18.42 -7.88 7.10
C THR A 28 18.73 -6.44 6.66
N ASP A 29 19.94 -5.99 6.98
CA ASP A 29 20.45 -4.68 6.56
C ASP A 29 20.50 -4.54 5.03
N LEU A 30 20.87 -5.62 4.33
CA LEU A 30 20.92 -5.63 2.87
C LEU A 30 19.52 -5.52 2.26
N ASP A 31 18.54 -6.25 2.79
CA ASP A 31 17.16 -6.18 2.32
C ASP A 31 16.60 -4.76 2.45
N ALA A 32 16.83 -4.12 3.60
CA ALA A 32 16.39 -2.76 3.85
C ALA A 32 17.05 -1.75 2.91
N LYS A 33 18.37 -1.88 2.67
CA LYS A 33 19.09 -1.06 1.67
C LYS A 33 18.52 -1.21 0.27
N VAL A 34 18.33 -2.45 -0.18
CA VAL A 34 17.79 -2.73 -1.52
C VAL A 34 16.38 -2.17 -1.64
N SER A 35 15.52 -2.39 -0.63
CA SER A 35 14.17 -1.81 -0.58
C SER A 35 14.19 -0.28 -0.71
N THR A 36 15.11 0.40 -0.01
CA THR A 36 15.25 1.86 -0.09
C THR A 36 15.68 2.33 -1.48
N VAL A 37 16.68 1.69 -2.07
CA VAL A 37 17.18 2.06 -3.40
C VAL A 37 16.12 1.83 -4.47
N MET A 38 15.42 0.70 -4.41
CA MET A 38 14.36 0.36 -5.36
C MET A 38 13.19 1.35 -5.28
N GLU A 39 12.75 1.75 -4.07
CA GLU A 39 11.71 2.79 -3.91
C GLU A 39 12.18 4.17 -4.44
N ALA A 40 13.46 4.52 -4.24
CA ALA A 40 14.00 5.77 -4.78
C ALA A 40 14.02 5.77 -6.32
N LEU A 41 14.49 4.67 -6.93
CA LEU A 41 14.52 4.49 -8.39
C LEU A 41 13.12 4.50 -9.00
N GLU A 42 12.18 3.82 -8.34
CA GLU A 42 10.78 3.78 -8.71
C GLU A 42 10.17 5.18 -8.82
N ARG A 43 10.34 6.01 -7.78
CA ARG A 43 9.84 7.39 -7.76
C ARG A 43 10.53 8.26 -8.80
N ALA A 44 11.84 8.09 -9.01
CA ALA A 44 12.59 8.83 -10.02
C ALA A 44 12.07 8.54 -11.43
N VAL A 45 11.88 7.25 -11.77
CA VAL A 45 11.31 6.83 -13.05
C VAL A 45 9.86 7.30 -13.21
N ALA A 46 9.06 7.28 -12.15
CA ALA A 46 7.69 7.78 -12.20
C ALA A 46 7.59 9.30 -12.39
N GLY A 47 8.59 10.06 -11.95
CA GLY A 47 8.67 11.51 -12.18
C GLY A 47 9.03 11.87 -13.62
N GLU A 48 9.74 10.99 -14.32
CA GLU A 48 10.09 11.13 -15.74
C GLU A 48 9.91 9.79 -16.52
N PRO A 49 8.66 9.35 -16.75
CA PRO A 49 8.41 8.05 -17.35
C PRO A 49 8.89 7.96 -18.80
N PHE A 50 9.52 6.85 -19.15
CA PHE A 50 9.90 6.53 -20.52
C PHE A 50 8.70 5.93 -21.27
N VAL A 51 7.76 6.78 -21.66
CA VAL A 51 6.51 6.37 -22.32
C VAL A 51 6.21 7.20 -23.57
N LYS A 52 5.61 6.55 -24.58
CA LYS A 52 5.03 7.26 -25.72
C LYS A 52 3.70 7.89 -25.30
N ARG A 53 3.55 9.18 -25.61
CA ARG A 53 2.32 9.94 -25.36
C ARG A 53 1.59 10.22 -26.66
N VAL A 54 0.26 10.18 -26.61
CA VAL A 54 -0.63 10.57 -27.71
C VAL A 54 -1.54 11.68 -27.21
N HIS A 55 -1.75 12.72 -28.02
CA HIS A 55 -2.67 13.81 -27.70
C HIS A 55 -3.98 13.65 -28.46
N GLY A 56 -5.10 13.87 -27.78
CA GLY A 56 -6.44 13.79 -28.37
C GLY A 56 -7.53 13.81 -27.30
N SER A 57 -8.78 13.98 -27.74
CA SER A 57 -9.95 13.74 -26.89
C SER A 57 -10.32 12.25 -26.80
N PRO A 58 -11.03 11.81 -25.73
CA PRO A 58 -11.56 10.45 -25.66
C PRO A 58 -12.35 10.02 -26.90
N SER A 59 -13.27 10.86 -27.39
CA SER A 59 -14.09 10.59 -28.59
C SER A 59 -13.22 10.34 -29.81
N ARG A 60 -12.14 11.11 -29.98
CA ARG A 60 -11.22 10.99 -31.11
C ARG A 60 -10.42 9.69 -31.04
N LEU A 61 -9.90 9.33 -29.88
CA LEU A 61 -9.17 8.07 -29.69
C LEU A 61 -10.07 6.87 -29.95
N GLN A 62 -11.31 6.89 -29.43
CA GLN A 62 -12.30 5.85 -29.68
C GLN A 62 -12.68 5.75 -31.16
N ALA A 63 -12.83 6.87 -31.88
CA ALA A 63 -13.07 6.87 -33.32
C ALA A 63 -11.90 6.29 -34.14
N MET A 64 -10.67 6.33 -33.59
CA MET A 64 -9.49 5.68 -34.15
C MET A 64 -9.40 4.18 -33.78
N GLY A 65 -10.35 3.65 -33.01
CA GLY A 65 -10.40 2.26 -32.58
C GLY A 65 -9.64 1.95 -31.28
N TYR A 66 -9.14 2.96 -30.57
CA TYR A 66 -8.49 2.74 -29.28
C TYR A 66 -9.50 2.50 -28.17
N GLN A 67 -9.20 1.53 -27.29
CA GLN A 67 -9.87 1.42 -26.00
C GLN A 67 -9.36 2.52 -25.07
N VAL A 68 -10.28 3.13 -24.32
CA VAL A 68 -9.98 4.27 -23.45
C VAL A 68 -10.69 4.09 -22.11
N ASP A 69 -9.95 4.25 -21.01
CA ASP A 69 -10.52 4.48 -19.69
C ASP A 69 -10.12 5.88 -19.21
N ARG A 70 -11.13 6.69 -18.84
CA ARG A 70 -10.94 8.07 -18.39
C ARG A 70 -10.56 8.18 -16.91
N LEU A 71 -10.59 7.08 -16.16
CA LEU A 71 -10.20 6.99 -14.75
C LEU A 71 -10.84 8.06 -13.85
N SER A 72 -12.14 8.29 -13.98
CA SER A 72 -12.85 9.28 -13.15
C SER A 72 -12.76 8.98 -11.65
N CYS A 73 -12.50 7.73 -11.26
CA CYS A 73 -12.22 7.37 -9.88
C CYS A 73 -10.96 8.06 -9.32
N LEU A 74 -10.05 8.54 -10.18
CA LEU A 74 -8.81 9.23 -9.81
C LEU A 74 -8.84 10.74 -10.06
N THR A 75 -9.96 11.32 -10.49
CA THR A 75 -10.07 12.78 -10.67
C THR A 75 -9.78 13.51 -9.35
N ALA A 76 -8.91 14.52 -9.41
CA ALA A 76 -8.51 15.29 -8.25
C ALA A 76 -9.67 16.17 -7.72
N VAL A 77 -9.60 16.52 -6.43
CA VAL A 77 -10.56 17.43 -5.80
C VAL A 77 -10.58 18.76 -6.54
N HIS A 78 -11.77 19.36 -6.70
CA HIS A 78 -11.99 20.61 -7.44
C HIS A 78 -11.63 20.57 -8.94
N LYS A 79 -11.29 19.41 -9.50
CA LYS A 79 -11.11 19.24 -10.95
C LYS A 79 -12.34 18.56 -11.56
N PRO A 80 -12.76 18.97 -12.77
CA PRO A 80 -13.83 18.28 -13.47
C PRO A 80 -13.35 16.94 -14.03
N ASP A 81 -14.24 15.96 -14.08
CA ASP A 81 -14.00 14.73 -14.83
C ASP A 81 -13.64 15.06 -16.28
N LEU A 82 -12.84 14.20 -16.91
CA LEU A 82 -12.47 14.35 -18.30
C LEU A 82 -13.69 14.15 -19.21
N GLY A 83 -14.13 15.21 -19.90
CA GLY A 83 -15.22 15.16 -20.87
C GLY A 83 -14.87 14.34 -22.12
N PRO A 84 -15.86 13.90 -22.92
CA PRO A 84 -15.62 13.09 -24.12
C PRO A 84 -14.80 13.83 -25.18
N ASP A 85 -14.89 15.16 -25.23
CA ASP A 85 -14.21 16.01 -26.21
C ASP A 85 -13.08 16.86 -25.58
N ASP A 86 -12.76 16.64 -24.30
CA ASP A 86 -11.65 17.31 -23.63
C ASP A 86 -10.31 16.78 -24.16
N GLU A 87 -9.46 17.67 -24.64
CA GLU A 87 -8.11 17.33 -25.10
C GLU A 87 -7.18 16.99 -23.93
N THR A 88 -6.46 15.88 -24.01
CA THR A 88 -5.48 15.48 -22.98
C THR A 88 -4.36 14.59 -23.55
N GLU A 89 -3.35 14.31 -22.73
CA GLU A 89 -2.28 13.36 -23.05
C GLU A 89 -2.63 11.96 -22.55
N TRP A 90 -2.42 10.97 -23.40
CA TRP A 90 -2.71 9.56 -23.15
C TRP A 90 -1.43 8.74 -23.18
N VAL A 91 -1.41 7.68 -22.38
CA VAL A 91 -0.40 6.63 -22.42
C VAL A 91 -1.08 5.28 -22.62
N ALA A 92 -0.47 4.41 -23.42
CA ALA A 92 -0.93 3.04 -23.60
C ALA A 92 -0.48 2.17 -22.42
N GLY A 93 -1.42 1.44 -21.85
CA GLY A 93 -1.20 0.35 -20.90
C GLY A 93 -1.74 -0.96 -21.46
N ILE A 94 -1.44 -2.05 -20.77
CA ILE A 94 -2.02 -3.36 -21.05
C ILE A 94 -2.92 -3.74 -19.88
N ASP A 95 -4.18 -4.06 -20.16
CA ASP A 95 -5.01 -4.76 -19.19
C ASP A 95 -4.52 -6.21 -19.10
N ILE A 96 -3.89 -6.58 -17.99
CA ILE A 96 -3.27 -7.90 -17.85
C ILE A 96 -4.28 -9.01 -17.59
N LEU A 97 -5.57 -8.69 -17.37
CA LEU A 97 -6.62 -9.69 -17.25
C LEU A 97 -7.12 -10.14 -18.62
N SER A 98 -7.29 -9.22 -19.58
CA SER A 98 -7.75 -9.52 -20.95
C SER A 98 -6.63 -9.66 -21.97
N GLY A 99 -5.51 -8.97 -21.75
CA GLY A 99 -4.40 -8.82 -22.70
C GLY A 99 -4.56 -7.64 -23.66
N ASP A 100 -5.65 -6.86 -23.54
CA ASP A 100 -5.94 -5.75 -24.45
C ASP A 100 -5.11 -4.50 -24.12
N GLU A 101 -4.80 -3.72 -25.15
CA GLU A 101 -4.21 -2.39 -24.99
C GLU A 101 -5.30 -1.36 -24.66
N ILE A 102 -5.07 -0.58 -23.61
CA ILE A 102 -5.98 0.46 -23.14
C ILE A 102 -5.24 1.78 -22.93
N HIS A 103 -5.83 2.86 -23.41
CA HIS A 103 -5.28 4.20 -23.23
C HIS A 103 -5.86 4.85 -21.98
N ILE A 104 -4.98 5.32 -21.10
CA ILE A 104 -5.35 6.05 -19.89
C ILE A 104 -4.66 7.42 -19.83
N PRO A 105 -5.22 8.40 -19.11
CA PRO A 105 -4.64 9.74 -18.98
C PRO A 105 -3.22 9.67 -18.40
N PHE A 106 -2.27 10.30 -19.07
CA PHE A 106 -0.87 10.33 -18.63
C PHE A 106 -0.71 10.94 -17.22
N GLU A 107 -1.54 11.93 -16.89
CA GLU A 107 -1.55 12.58 -15.57
C GLU A 107 -1.96 11.64 -14.42
N ALA A 108 -2.65 10.54 -14.70
CA ALA A 108 -2.96 9.52 -13.69
C ALA A 108 -1.78 8.56 -13.41
N VAL A 109 -0.73 8.65 -14.22
CA VAL A 109 0.41 7.72 -14.21
C VAL A 109 1.70 8.40 -13.73
N VAL A 110 1.97 9.61 -14.19
CA VAL A 110 3.18 10.37 -13.83
C VAL A 110 3.14 10.84 -12.36
N LEU A 111 4.29 10.82 -11.69
CA LEU A 111 4.45 11.30 -10.32
C LEU A 111 5.22 12.63 -10.30
N ASP A 112 4.54 13.70 -10.72
CA ASP A 112 5.07 15.07 -10.74
C ASP A 112 4.09 16.04 -10.08
N ARG A 113 4.22 16.19 -8.75
CA ARG A 113 3.34 17.03 -7.93
C ARG A 113 3.57 18.54 -8.13
N THR A 114 4.47 18.94 -9.03
CA THR A 114 4.64 20.36 -9.40
C THR A 114 3.62 20.82 -10.45
N ARG A 115 2.88 19.87 -11.05
CA ARG A 115 1.89 20.12 -12.11
C ARG A 115 0.53 20.45 -11.51
N ASP A 116 -0.19 21.36 -12.17
CA ASP A 116 -1.63 21.53 -11.96
C ASP A 116 -2.38 20.45 -12.75
N ALA A 117 -2.56 19.28 -12.14
CA ALA A 117 -3.11 18.10 -12.81
C ALA A 117 -4.62 17.94 -12.60
N ARG A 118 -5.30 17.33 -13.58
CA ARG A 118 -6.71 16.92 -13.45
C ARG A 118 -6.87 15.70 -12.53
N TYR A 119 -5.84 14.85 -12.47
CA TYR A 119 -5.85 13.59 -11.75
C TYR A 119 -5.02 13.67 -10.47
N TRP A 120 -5.46 12.91 -9.47
CA TRP A 120 -4.73 12.78 -8.22
C TRP A 120 -3.43 11.99 -8.43
N MET A 121 -2.30 12.65 -8.24
CA MET A 121 -0.98 12.06 -8.40
C MET A 121 -0.52 11.36 -7.11
N SER A 122 -0.63 10.03 -7.11
CA SER A 122 -0.18 9.18 -6.01
C SER A 122 0.84 8.14 -6.48
N SER A 123 1.63 7.62 -5.53
CA SER A 123 2.48 6.46 -5.76
C SER A 123 1.72 5.14 -5.67
N ASP A 124 0.40 5.13 -5.50
CA ASP A 124 -0.33 3.86 -5.31
C ASP A 124 -0.26 2.98 -6.54
N GLY A 125 0.08 1.71 -6.34
CA GLY A 125 0.29 0.75 -7.43
C GLY A 125 1.53 1.03 -8.26
N LEU A 126 2.36 2.01 -7.86
CA LEU A 126 3.70 2.16 -8.40
C LEU A 126 4.58 1.07 -7.78
N ALA A 127 5.33 0.36 -8.61
CA ALA A 127 6.17 -0.72 -8.13
C ALA A 127 7.39 -0.90 -9.01
N SER A 128 8.50 -1.26 -8.38
CA SER A 128 9.74 -1.67 -9.03
C SER A 128 10.07 -3.13 -8.75
N GLY A 129 10.89 -3.72 -9.62
CA GLY A 129 11.35 -5.11 -9.48
C GLY A 129 12.53 -5.40 -10.40
N ASN A 130 13.21 -6.52 -10.17
CA ASN A 130 14.28 -7.02 -11.04
C ASN A 130 13.75 -7.44 -12.43
N SER A 131 12.45 -7.71 -12.52
CA SER A 131 11.73 -8.03 -13.75
C SER A 131 10.40 -7.27 -13.81
N VAL A 132 9.81 -7.22 -14.99
CA VAL A 132 8.47 -6.62 -15.19
C VAL A 132 7.43 -7.40 -14.40
N GLU A 133 7.52 -8.73 -14.39
CA GLU A 133 6.62 -9.62 -13.66
C GLU A 133 6.67 -9.37 -12.15
N GLU A 134 7.86 -9.14 -11.60
CA GLU A 134 8.04 -8.83 -10.18
C GLU A 134 7.46 -7.47 -9.82
N ALA A 135 7.70 -6.46 -10.66
CA ALA A 135 7.12 -5.14 -10.51
C ALA A 135 5.57 -5.19 -10.59
N ILE A 136 5.00 -5.95 -11.53
CA ILE A 136 3.54 -6.17 -11.61
C ILE A 136 3.03 -6.83 -10.33
N PHE A 137 3.68 -7.91 -9.88
CA PHE A 137 3.27 -8.64 -8.69
C PHE A 137 3.21 -7.73 -7.46
N HIS A 138 4.25 -6.92 -7.24
CA HIS A 138 4.26 -5.97 -6.14
C HIS A 138 3.20 -4.86 -6.29
N GLY A 139 3.03 -4.29 -7.48
CA GLY A 139 2.05 -3.24 -7.73
C GLY A 139 0.61 -3.71 -7.56
N VAL A 140 0.28 -4.93 -7.99
CA VAL A 140 -1.04 -5.53 -7.79
C VAL A 140 -1.30 -5.81 -6.31
N LEU A 141 -0.33 -6.37 -5.59
CA LEU A 141 -0.46 -6.61 -4.16
C LEU A 141 -0.66 -5.31 -3.37
N GLU A 142 0.07 -4.25 -3.72
CA GLU A 142 -0.14 -2.94 -3.10
C GLU A 142 -1.56 -2.42 -3.36
N ARG A 143 -2.08 -2.55 -4.58
CA ARG A 143 -3.46 -2.13 -4.87
C ARG A 143 -4.49 -2.90 -4.05
N ILE A 144 -4.31 -4.21 -3.86
CA ILE A 144 -5.15 -5.04 -2.99
C ILE A 144 -5.00 -4.64 -1.52
N GLU A 145 -3.77 -4.33 -1.08
CA GLU A 145 -3.48 -3.87 0.28
C GLU A 145 -4.22 -2.59 0.61
N ARG A 146 -4.14 -1.57 -0.26
CA ARG A 146 -4.84 -0.29 -0.09
C ARG A 146 -6.36 -0.48 -0.13
N ASP A 147 -6.86 -1.38 -0.97
CA ASP A 147 -8.28 -1.71 -1.01
C ASP A 147 -8.76 -2.29 0.33
N ALA A 148 -8.08 -3.34 0.80
CA ALA A 148 -8.37 -3.98 2.08
C ALA A 148 -8.29 -2.99 3.25
N GLN A 149 -7.30 -2.10 3.25
CA GLN A 149 -7.14 -1.08 4.29
C GLN A 149 -8.33 -0.11 4.32
N VAL A 150 -8.78 0.39 3.17
CA VAL A 150 -9.94 1.29 3.10
C VAL A 150 -11.21 0.54 3.53
N LEU A 151 -11.41 -0.68 3.04
CA LEU A 151 -12.56 -1.50 3.42
C LEU A 151 -12.58 -1.80 4.92
N TRP A 152 -11.43 -2.04 5.53
CA TRP A 152 -11.34 -2.22 6.97
C TRP A 152 -11.73 -0.93 7.69
N GLN A 153 -11.18 0.22 7.31
CA GLN A 153 -11.44 1.52 7.95
C GLN A 153 -12.90 2.00 7.88
N VAL A 154 -13.65 1.63 6.82
CA VAL A 154 -15.09 1.96 6.71
C VAL A 154 -16.00 0.96 7.42
N GLY A 155 -15.45 -0.15 7.92
CA GLY A 155 -16.20 -1.16 8.67
C GLY A 155 -16.69 -0.67 10.04
N GLY A 156 -17.64 -1.39 10.63
CA GLY A 156 -18.15 -1.09 11.96
C GLY A 156 -17.08 -1.29 13.04
N GLU A 157 -17.17 -0.53 14.14
CA GLU A 157 -16.21 -0.59 15.24
C GLU A 157 -16.03 -2.00 15.85
N ALA A 158 -17.11 -2.78 15.92
CA ALA A 158 -17.07 -4.15 16.43
C ALA A 158 -16.27 -5.09 15.52
N ASP A 159 -16.31 -4.87 14.20
CA ASP A 159 -15.62 -5.69 13.20
C ASP A 159 -14.13 -5.35 13.13
N LEU A 160 -13.76 -4.09 13.39
CA LEU A 160 -12.36 -3.62 13.33
C LEU A 160 -11.44 -4.41 14.25
N TYR A 161 -11.87 -4.66 15.50
CA TYR A 161 -11.03 -5.29 16.52
C TYR A 161 -11.17 -6.81 16.59
N ALA A 162 -12.25 -7.37 16.04
CA ALA A 162 -12.47 -8.82 16.00
C ALA A 162 -11.41 -9.56 15.20
N GLY A 163 -10.77 -8.89 14.24
CA GLY A 163 -9.67 -9.42 13.43
C GLY A 163 -8.30 -9.44 14.13
N CYS A 164 -8.19 -9.10 15.41
CA CYS A 164 -6.90 -9.10 16.10
C CYS A 164 -6.31 -10.52 16.18
N VAL A 165 -5.12 -10.71 15.62
CA VAL A 165 -4.41 -11.99 15.59
C VAL A 165 -3.11 -11.96 16.38
N ASP A 166 -2.76 -13.09 16.99
CA ASP A 166 -1.46 -13.27 17.62
C ASP A 166 -0.40 -13.57 16.55
N PRO A 167 0.59 -12.69 16.32
CA PRO A 167 1.64 -12.92 15.35
C PRO A 167 2.46 -14.18 15.65
N ARG A 168 2.54 -14.62 16.92
CA ARG A 168 3.24 -15.86 17.28
C ARG A 168 2.51 -17.12 16.84
N GLY A 169 1.21 -17.02 16.63
CA GLY A 169 0.40 -18.11 16.13
C GLY A 169 0.75 -18.53 14.69
N PHE A 170 1.51 -17.72 13.94
CA PHE A 170 2.07 -18.09 12.63
C PHE A 170 3.20 -19.12 12.69
N GLU A 171 3.79 -19.35 13.88
CA GLU A 171 4.88 -20.32 14.10
C GLU A 171 6.10 -20.10 13.18
N ASP A 172 6.31 -18.87 12.71
CA ASP A 172 7.42 -18.49 11.83
C ASP A 172 8.55 -17.81 12.62
N GLY A 173 9.78 -18.31 12.45
CA GLY A 173 10.95 -17.82 13.18
C GLY A 173 11.33 -16.37 12.84
N ALA A 174 11.13 -15.93 11.60
CA ALA A 174 11.46 -14.56 11.21
C ALA A 174 10.44 -13.57 11.80
N LEU A 175 9.15 -13.88 11.72
CA LEU A 175 8.11 -13.07 12.35
C LEU A 175 8.27 -13.02 13.87
N ASN A 176 8.51 -14.15 14.53
CA ASN A 176 8.76 -14.20 15.98
C ASN A 176 9.97 -13.36 16.37
N GLY A 177 11.06 -13.43 15.60
CA GLY A 177 12.24 -12.59 15.84
C GLY A 177 11.98 -11.08 15.69
N LEU A 178 11.03 -10.66 14.84
CA LEU A 178 10.59 -9.27 14.78
C LEU A 178 9.76 -8.88 16.01
N VAL A 179 8.83 -9.73 16.42
CA VAL A 179 7.99 -9.50 17.61
C VAL A 179 8.85 -9.38 18.87
N ASP A 180 9.82 -10.29 19.05
CA ASP A 180 10.71 -10.29 20.22
C ASP A 180 11.54 -9.01 20.31
N LYS A 181 12.01 -8.49 19.16
CA LYS A 181 12.73 -7.20 19.08
C LYS A 181 11.86 -6.01 19.49
N ILE A 182 10.61 -5.98 19.02
CA ILE A 182 9.63 -4.92 19.32
C ILE A 182 9.24 -4.94 20.81
N GLU A 183 9.02 -6.12 21.37
CA GLU A 183 8.68 -6.24 22.79
C GLU A 183 9.89 -5.93 23.69
N ALA A 184 11.10 -6.33 23.29
CA ALA A 184 12.33 -6.00 24.01
C ALA A 184 12.63 -4.49 24.04
N SER A 185 12.17 -3.73 23.05
CA SER A 185 12.22 -2.26 23.05
C SER A 185 11.06 -1.60 23.81
N GLY A 186 10.22 -2.38 24.49
CA GLY A 186 9.12 -1.88 25.30
C GLY A 186 7.94 -1.32 24.50
N LEU A 187 7.75 -1.74 23.24
CA LEU A 187 6.62 -1.33 22.41
C LEU A 187 5.51 -2.38 22.44
N ALA A 188 4.27 -1.90 22.36
CA ALA A 188 3.11 -2.74 22.14
C ALA A 188 2.90 -2.98 20.65
N LEU A 189 2.67 -4.23 20.26
CA LEU A 189 2.27 -4.62 18.91
C LEU A 189 0.84 -5.16 18.93
N ARG A 190 0.03 -4.73 17.96
CA ARG A 190 -1.21 -5.41 17.55
C ARG A 190 -1.17 -5.68 16.07
N LEU A 191 -1.67 -6.85 15.67
CA LEU A 191 -1.78 -7.26 14.27
C LEU A 191 -3.24 -7.60 14.02
N PHE A 192 -3.83 -7.03 12.97
CA PHE A 192 -5.21 -7.31 12.59
C PHE A 192 -5.23 -7.93 11.20
N ASP A 193 -5.97 -9.03 11.06
CA ASP A 193 -6.34 -9.58 9.77
C ASP A 193 -7.41 -8.67 9.14
N ILE A 194 -7.04 -8.04 8.03
CA ILE A 194 -7.90 -7.14 7.27
C ILE A 194 -8.23 -7.70 5.88
N THR A 195 -8.00 -9.01 5.68
CA THR A 195 -8.24 -9.69 4.42
C THR A 195 -9.65 -9.40 3.90
N SER A 196 -9.72 -8.80 2.70
CA SER A 196 -10.99 -8.46 2.06
C SER A 196 -11.59 -9.66 1.33
N ASP A 197 -12.74 -9.47 0.71
CA ASP A 197 -13.37 -10.45 -0.18
C ASP A 197 -12.46 -10.90 -1.33
N ILE A 198 -11.46 -10.12 -1.73
CA ILE A 198 -10.43 -10.53 -2.71
C ILE A 198 -9.70 -11.81 -2.25
N ALA A 199 -9.72 -12.14 -0.96
CA ALA A 199 -9.17 -13.38 -0.41
C ALA A 199 -7.65 -13.55 -0.62
N ILE A 200 -6.93 -12.43 -0.71
CA ILE A 200 -5.46 -12.39 -0.57
C ILE A 200 -5.15 -11.92 0.85
N PRO A 201 -4.37 -12.69 1.63
CA PRO A 201 -4.03 -12.34 3.01
C PRO A 201 -3.48 -10.93 3.11
N CYS A 202 -4.10 -10.12 3.97
CA CYS A 202 -3.72 -8.73 4.20
C CYS A 202 -3.81 -8.43 5.70
N PHE A 203 -2.75 -7.87 6.26
CA PHE A 203 -2.68 -7.54 7.68
C PHE A 203 -2.33 -6.07 7.88
N THR A 204 -2.87 -5.47 8.93
CA THR A 204 -2.40 -4.17 9.43
C THR A 204 -1.79 -4.34 10.82
N ALA A 205 -0.57 -3.84 10.99
CA ALA A 205 0.14 -3.83 12.25
C ALA A 205 0.07 -2.43 12.86
N MET A 206 -0.10 -2.36 14.17
CA MET A 206 -0.04 -1.13 14.95
C MET A 206 1.02 -1.27 16.04
N LEU A 207 1.96 -0.34 16.07
CA LEU A 207 2.97 -0.17 17.11
C LEU A 207 2.61 1.02 17.97
N GLY A 208 2.69 0.87 19.28
CA GLY A 208 2.46 1.96 20.22
C GLY A 208 3.35 1.84 21.46
N PRO A 209 3.29 2.83 22.36
CA PRO A 209 4.04 2.83 23.60
C PRO A 209 3.69 1.62 24.50
N GLY A 210 4.64 1.21 25.34
CA GLY A 210 4.48 0.08 26.26
C GLY A 210 3.36 0.25 27.29
N GLU A 211 2.88 1.47 27.50
CA GLU A 211 1.69 1.81 28.29
C GLU A 211 0.42 1.08 27.79
N PHE A 212 0.41 0.61 26.55
CA PHE A 212 -0.66 -0.22 25.99
C PHE A 212 -0.53 -1.71 26.29
N ILE A 213 0.58 -2.17 26.89
CA ILE A 213 0.77 -3.58 27.26
C ILE A 213 -0.05 -3.87 28.53
N PRO A 214 -1.01 -4.82 28.51
CA PRO A 214 -1.81 -5.15 29.69
C PRO A 214 -0.95 -5.57 30.87
N GLY A 215 -1.22 -4.99 32.05
CA GLY A 215 -0.48 -5.33 33.28
C GLY A 215 0.90 -4.69 33.41
N SER A 216 1.31 -3.84 32.45
CA SER A 216 2.44 -2.95 32.65
C SER A 216 2.17 -2.06 33.87
N ARG A 217 2.91 -2.31 34.96
CA ARG A 217 2.99 -1.32 36.05
C ARG A 217 3.68 -0.11 35.43
N HIS A 218 3.19 1.11 35.68
CA HIS A 218 3.99 2.28 36.10
C HIS A 218 3.54 3.65 35.57
N ILE A 219 3.36 4.55 36.54
CA ILE A 219 3.78 5.98 36.64
C ILE A 219 3.14 7.01 35.67
N TYR A 220 2.73 6.64 34.45
CA TYR A 220 2.26 7.60 33.43
C TYR A 220 0.92 7.22 32.78
N ALA A 221 0.04 6.51 33.50
CA ALA A 221 -1.28 6.08 32.99
C ALA A 221 -2.16 7.24 32.45
N ASP A 222 -1.85 8.48 32.83
CA ASP A 222 -2.51 9.72 32.39
C ASP A 222 -1.69 10.58 31.41
N ARG A 223 -0.60 10.06 30.83
CA ARG A 223 0.15 10.81 29.80
C ARG A 223 -0.66 10.86 28.51
N ASP A 224 -0.81 12.06 27.95
CA ASP A 224 -1.37 12.28 26.62
C ASP A 224 -0.47 11.62 25.56
N ILE A 225 -0.87 10.43 25.11
CA ILE A 225 -0.23 9.73 23.99
C ILE A 225 -0.58 10.45 22.70
N ARG A 226 0.45 10.83 21.94
CA ARG A 226 0.30 11.55 20.68
C ARG A 226 0.11 10.59 19.52
N LEU A 227 -0.50 11.09 18.45
CA LEU A 227 -0.71 10.30 17.22
C LEU A 227 0.60 9.72 16.69
N VAL A 228 1.69 10.49 16.68
CA VAL A 228 3.01 10.08 16.16
C VAL A 228 3.69 8.99 16.98
N GLU A 229 3.22 8.72 18.21
CA GLU A 229 3.73 7.63 19.04
C GLU A 229 3.09 6.29 18.66
N VAL A 230 2.00 6.31 17.88
CA VAL A 230 1.36 5.13 17.30
C VAL A 230 1.58 5.11 15.80
N THR A 231 2.23 4.05 15.33
CA THR A 231 2.58 3.89 13.91
C THR A 231 1.97 2.62 13.37
N GLY A 232 1.58 2.66 12.09
CA GLY A 232 0.91 1.55 11.44
C GLY A 232 1.62 1.15 10.16
N GLY A 233 1.48 -0.11 9.78
CA GLY A 233 1.96 -0.64 8.51
C GLY A 233 0.98 -1.68 8.00
N THR A 234 0.83 -1.78 6.69
CA THR A 234 -0.08 -2.76 6.08
C THR A 234 0.74 -3.64 5.14
N GLY A 235 0.29 -4.89 4.93
CA GLY A 235 0.99 -5.83 4.09
C GLY A 235 0.05 -6.84 3.49
N ALA A 236 0.04 -6.96 2.16
CA ALA A 236 -0.64 -8.02 1.43
C ALA A 236 0.34 -9.00 0.76
N HIS A 237 0.02 -10.30 0.79
CA HIS A 237 0.77 -11.34 0.07
C HIS A 237 -0.03 -12.66 0.04
N PRO A 238 0.07 -13.52 -1.00
CA PRO A 238 -0.54 -14.87 -0.99
C PRO A 238 -0.03 -15.82 0.11
N SER A 239 0.96 -15.41 0.90
CA SER A 239 1.49 -16.11 2.05
C SER A 239 1.16 -15.25 3.26
N PRO A 240 0.29 -15.72 4.17
CA PRO A 240 -0.11 -14.95 5.34
C PRO A 240 1.07 -14.47 6.18
N VAL A 241 2.09 -15.32 6.34
CA VAL A 241 3.30 -14.97 7.09
C VAL A 241 4.06 -13.82 6.42
N ARG A 242 4.24 -13.84 5.09
CA ARG A 242 4.91 -12.74 4.37
C ARG A 242 4.10 -11.45 4.45
N ALA A 243 2.77 -11.54 4.40
CA ALA A 243 1.87 -10.39 4.56
C ALA A 243 2.01 -9.77 5.96
N ALA A 244 2.03 -10.60 7.02
CA ALA A 244 2.25 -10.16 8.40
C ALA A 244 3.64 -9.54 8.62
N ILE A 245 4.71 -10.15 8.09
CA ILE A 245 6.07 -9.60 8.14
C ILE A 245 6.13 -8.22 7.48
N ARG A 246 5.51 -8.06 6.29
CA ARG A 246 5.42 -6.77 5.60
C ARG A 246 4.72 -5.72 6.46
N ALA A 247 3.55 -6.04 7.01
CA ALA A 247 2.81 -5.13 7.88
C ALA A 247 3.64 -4.67 9.10
N VAL A 248 4.29 -5.61 9.79
CA VAL A 248 5.13 -5.31 10.97
C VAL A 248 6.34 -4.46 10.60
N THR A 249 7.08 -4.83 9.55
CA THR A 249 8.26 -4.08 9.12
C THR A 249 7.91 -2.68 8.58
N GLU A 250 6.74 -2.51 7.96
CA GLU A 250 6.25 -1.21 7.54
C GLU A 250 5.86 -0.33 8.74
N ALA A 251 5.25 -0.89 9.79
CA ALA A 251 4.95 -0.13 11.01
C ALA A 251 6.24 0.40 11.67
N VAL A 252 7.29 -0.42 11.70
CA VAL A 252 8.62 0.01 12.18
C VAL A 252 9.21 1.11 11.29
N GLN A 253 9.10 0.99 9.96
CA GLN A 253 9.54 2.03 9.03
C GLN A 253 8.81 3.36 9.29
N SER A 254 7.49 3.32 9.43
CA SER A 254 6.66 4.50 9.71
C SER A 254 7.04 5.20 11.01
N ARG A 255 7.45 4.45 12.03
CA ARG A 255 7.97 5.00 13.28
C ARG A 255 9.23 5.84 13.05
N LEU A 256 10.17 5.32 12.26
CA LEU A 256 11.40 6.04 11.92
C LEU A 256 11.14 7.27 11.03
N THR A 257 10.08 7.26 10.23
CA THR A 257 9.61 8.45 9.52
C THR A 257 9.35 9.61 10.49
N TYR A 258 8.63 9.38 11.60
CA TYR A 258 8.38 10.43 12.60
C TYR A 258 9.61 10.77 13.43
N ILE A 259 10.39 9.78 13.86
CA ILE A 259 11.59 10.01 14.69
C ILE A 259 12.62 10.85 13.95
N SER A 260 12.85 10.56 12.67
CA SER A 260 13.83 11.31 11.86
C SER A 260 13.39 12.75 11.60
N GLY A 261 12.07 13.03 11.61
CA GLY A 261 11.51 14.34 11.30
C GLY A 261 11.85 14.86 9.90
N ALA A 262 12.29 13.97 8.99
CA ALA A 262 12.90 14.37 7.72
C ALA A 262 11.88 14.64 6.60
N ARG A 263 10.62 14.20 6.75
CA ARG A 263 9.59 14.38 5.72
C ARG A 263 8.96 15.77 5.77
N ASP A 264 9.13 16.51 4.68
CA ASP A 264 8.62 17.89 4.52
C ASP A 264 7.09 17.99 4.46
N ASP A 265 6.39 16.88 4.19
CA ASP A 265 4.93 16.83 4.10
C ASP A 265 4.24 16.47 5.43
N ILE A 266 5.00 16.29 6.52
CA ILE A 266 4.44 16.09 7.86
C ILE A 266 4.44 17.43 8.60
N SER A 267 3.26 18.01 8.82
CA SER A 267 3.14 19.29 9.51
C SER A 267 3.49 19.20 11.02
N PRO A 268 4.03 20.26 11.64
CA PRO A 268 4.28 20.31 13.08
C PRO A 268 3.04 20.01 13.95
N ALA A 269 1.85 20.38 13.47
CA ALA A 269 0.59 20.10 14.15
C ALA A 269 0.33 18.60 14.34
N THR A 270 0.85 17.75 13.45
CA THR A 270 0.74 16.28 13.56
C THR A 270 1.41 15.75 14.82
N PHE A 271 2.56 16.34 15.22
CA PHE A 271 3.31 15.93 16.42
C PHE A 271 2.63 16.33 17.73
N LEU A 272 1.67 17.26 17.68
CA LEU A 272 0.90 17.70 18.83
C LEU A 272 -0.49 17.05 18.90
N ARG A 273 -0.90 16.33 17.85
CA ARG A 273 -2.24 15.75 17.75
C ARG A 273 -2.39 14.61 18.78
N PRO A 274 -3.44 14.62 19.62
CA PRO A 274 -3.71 13.51 20.52
C PRO A 274 -4.08 12.24 19.73
N LEU A 275 -3.75 11.07 20.28
CA LEU A 275 -4.14 9.81 19.69
C LEU A 275 -5.68 9.68 19.65
N PRO A 276 -6.29 9.38 18.48
CA PRO A 276 -7.72 9.15 18.39
C PRO A 276 -8.18 7.99 19.31
N PRO A 277 -9.33 8.11 20.00
CA PRO A 277 -9.82 7.06 20.91
C PRO A 277 -10.01 5.69 20.25
N LEU A 278 -10.36 5.64 18.97
CA LEU A 278 -10.46 4.40 18.18
C LEU A 278 -9.09 3.69 18.08
N MET A 279 -8.04 4.43 17.73
CA MET A 279 -6.68 3.86 17.63
C MET A 279 -6.16 3.42 18.99
N ARG A 280 -6.53 4.11 20.07
CA ARG A 280 -6.20 3.67 21.44
C ARG A 280 -6.89 2.33 21.77
N ARG A 281 -8.19 2.21 21.50
CA ARG A 281 -8.97 0.98 21.74
C ARG A 281 -8.49 -0.23 20.94
N ALA A 282 -7.83 -0.02 19.80
CA ALA A 282 -7.21 -1.11 19.06
C ALA A 282 -6.23 -1.92 19.92
N PHE A 283 -5.54 -1.29 20.88
CA PHE A 283 -4.63 -1.98 21.78
C PHE A 283 -5.33 -2.82 22.87
N ASP A 284 -6.62 -2.59 23.11
CA ASP A 284 -7.43 -3.41 24.02
C ASP A 284 -7.93 -4.70 23.34
N ALA A 285 -7.75 -4.83 22.03
CA ALA A 285 -8.19 -6.00 21.28
C ALA A 285 -7.49 -7.28 21.76
N VAL A 286 -8.27 -8.34 21.93
CA VAL A 286 -7.79 -9.66 22.36
C VAL A 286 -7.32 -10.43 21.13
N ALA A 287 -6.03 -10.75 21.10
CA ALA A 287 -5.44 -11.51 20.01
C ALA A 287 -5.92 -12.96 20.02
N ALA A 288 -6.40 -13.44 18.87
CA ALA A 288 -6.74 -14.84 18.64
C ALA A 288 -5.67 -15.53 17.76
N PRO A 289 -5.55 -16.86 17.78
CA PRO A 289 -4.71 -17.57 16.81
C PRO A 289 -5.15 -17.26 15.36
N PRO A 290 -4.22 -17.08 14.41
CA PRO A 290 -4.56 -16.69 13.05
C PRO A 290 -5.41 -17.75 12.36
N ALA A 291 -6.59 -17.36 11.88
CA ALA A 291 -7.48 -18.24 11.13
C ALA A 291 -6.89 -18.64 9.77
N ALA A 292 -6.04 -17.78 9.18
CA ALA A 292 -5.41 -17.97 7.88
C ALA A 292 -4.58 -19.28 7.76
N LEU A 293 -4.10 -19.85 8.87
CA LEU A 293 -3.40 -21.14 8.87
C LEU A 293 -4.35 -22.35 8.75
N ARG A 294 -5.65 -22.16 8.95
CA ARG A 294 -6.63 -23.26 8.91
C ARG A 294 -6.98 -23.70 7.49
N HIS A 295 -6.69 -22.89 6.48
CA HIS A 295 -6.96 -23.20 5.07
C HIS A 295 -5.77 -23.82 4.32
N ASP A 296 -4.53 -23.50 4.72
CA ASP A 296 -3.33 -24.18 4.23
C ASP A 296 -2.97 -25.32 5.19
N GLY A 297 -3.79 -26.37 5.21
CA GLY A 297 -3.49 -27.55 6.01
C GLY A 297 -2.16 -28.16 5.59
N ALA A 298 -1.13 -28.11 6.46
CA ALA A 298 0.11 -28.90 6.50
C ALA A 298 0.92 -29.14 5.19
N ALA A 299 0.48 -28.61 4.05
CA ALA A 299 1.23 -28.51 2.82
C ALA A 299 1.90 -27.15 2.88
N GLY A 300 3.02 -27.10 3.60
CA GLY A 300 3.86 -25.91 3.70
C GLY A 300 3.98 -25.27 2.33
N TYR A 301 3.79 -23.95 2.28
CA TYR A 301 3.97 -23.10 1.09
C TYR A 301 5.10 -23.66 0.25
N ARG A 302 4.77 -24.48 -0.76
CA ARG A 302 5.78 -24.95 -1.71
C ARG A 302 6.34 -23.69 -2.32
N ALA A 303 7.64 -23.64 -2.55
CA ALA A 303 8.27 -22.52 -3.23
C ALA A 303 7.64 -22.36 -4.62
N ARG A 304 6.55 -21.61 -4.69
CA ARG A 304 5.85 -21.27 -5.92
C ARG A 304 6.69 -20.23 -6.61
N ASN A 305 6.89 -20.41 -7.90
CA ASN A 305 7.56 -19.40 -8.69
C ASN A 305 6.67 -18.14 -8.77
N LEU A 306 7.29 -17.02 -9.09
CA LEU A 306 6.62 -15.72 -9.16
C LEU A 306 5.40 -15.73 -10.10
N THR A 307 5.49 -16.45 -11.22
CA THR A 307 4.41 -16.56 -12.21
C THR A 307 3.17 -17.21 -11.61
N GLU A 308 3.31 -18.31 -10.87
CA GLU A 308 2.20 -18.98 -10.19
C GLU A 308 1.55 -18.09 -9.12
N LEU A 309 2.37 -17.32 -8.38
CA LEU A 309 1.86 -16.39 -7.38
C LEU A 309 1.09 -15.24 -8.02
N LEU A 310 1.61 -14.66 -9.09
CA LEU A 310 0.92 -13.61 -9.83
C LEU A 310 -0.40 -14.14 -10.42
N GLN A 311 -0.39 -15.33 -11.02
CA GLN A 311 -1.61 -15.96 -11.53
C GLN A 311 -2.66 -16.17 -10.42
N GLN A 312 -2.26 -16.64 -9.23
CA GLN A 312 -3.17 -16.77 -8.10
C GLN A 312 -3.81 -15.41 -7.74
N VAL A 313 -3.04 -14.34 -7.69
CA VAL A 313 -3.54 -13.00 -7.34
C VAL A 313 -4.50 -12.47 -8.40
N LEU A 314 -4.16 -12.61 -9.68
CA LEU A 314 -5.03 -12.20 -10.78
C LEU A 314 -6.33 -13.00 -10.81
N GLU A 315 -6.28 -14.30 -10.51
CA GLU A 315 -7.46 -15.15 -10.43
C GLU A 315 -8.36 -14.77 -9.24
N ALA A 316 -7.76 -14.38 -8.11
CA ALA A 316 -8.50 -13.88 -6.95
C ALA A 316 -9.28 -12.59 -7.28
N LEU A 317 -8.67 -11.68 -8.05
CA LEU A 317 -9.33 -10.48 -8.57
C LEU A 317 -10.48 -10.84 -9.53
N ARG A 318 -10.24 -11.74 -10.50
CA ARG A 318 -11.28 -12.21 -11.45
C ARG A 318 -12.48 -12.83 -10.73
N ASN A 319 -12.24 -13.67 -9.72
CA ASN A 319 -13.29 -14.32 -8.93
C ASN A 319 -14.17 -13.33 -8.16
N ARG A 320 -13.71 -12.09 -7.95
CA ARG A 320 -14.49 -10.98 -7.37
C ARG A 320 -15.03 -9.99 -8.39
N GLY A 321 -15.02 -10.38 -9.67
CA GLY A 321 -15.59 -9.58 -10.74
C GLY A 321 -14.82 -8.30 -11.03
N ILE A 322 -13.55 -8.20 -10.60
CA ILE A 322 -12.66 -7.12 -11.02
C ILE A 322 -12.37 -7.34 -12.51
N ALA A 323 -12.82 -6.42 -13.33
CA ALA A 323 -12.79 -6.51 -14.78
C ALA A 323 -11.46 -6.04 -15.37
N SER A 324 -10.74 -5.12 -14.71
CA SER A 324 -9.56 -4.50 -15.31
C SER A 324 -8.37 -4.35 -14.36
N VAL A 325 -7.19 -4.77 -14.82
CA VAL A 325 -5.90 -4.51 -14.15
C VAL A 325 -4.94 -3.91 -15.16
N ILE A 326 -4.87 -2.58 -15.19
CA ILE A 326 -4.11 -1.85 -16.19
C ILE A 326 -2.67 -1.68 -15.72
N ARG A 327 -1.72 -2.19 -16.51
CA ARG A 327 -0.29 -1.99 -16.30
C ARG A 327 0.27 -1.01 -17.34
N VAL A 328 0.87 0.07 -16.86
CA VAL A 328 1.74 0.93 -17.66
C VAL A 328 3.19 0.71 -17.25
N ARG A 329 4.06 0.34 -18.19
CA ARG A 329 5.51 0.25 -17.94
C ARG A 329 6.11 1.65 -18.06
N LEU A 330 6.84 2.08 -17.03
CA LEU A 330 7.43 3.42 -16.95
C LEU A 330 8.92 3.44 -17.22
N SER A 331 9.61 2.34 -16.91
CA SER A 331 11.05 2.19 -17.12
C SER A 331 11.38 1.86 -18.58
N ASP A 332 12.51 2.38 -19.05
CA ASP A 332 13.16 1.95 -20.28
C ASP A 332 13.68 0.51 -20.18
N ASP A 333 13.63 -0.25 -21.28
CA ASP A 333 14.00 -1.67 -21.35
C ASP A 333 15.52 -1.92 -21.20
N THR A 334 16.35 -0.89 -21.31
CA THR A 334 17.81 -0.96 -21.11
C THR A 334 18.22 -0.88 -19.64
N LEU A 335 17.31 -0.50 -18.74
CA LEU A 335 17.57 -0.49 -17.31
C LEU A 335 17.62 -1.91 -16.74
N PRO A 336 18.48 -2.19 -15.73
CA PRO A 336 18.59 -3.53 -15.13
C PRO A 336 17.45 -3.86 -14.17
N PHE A 337 16.42 -3.02 -14.11
CA PHE A 337 15.23 -3.16 -13.28
C PHE A 337 14.03 -2.62 -14.06
N SER A 338 12.83 -2.98 -13.63
CA SER A 338 11.58 -2.50 -14.21
C SER A 338 10.79 -1.67 -13.22
N VAL A 339 10.07 -0.67 -13.73
CA VAL A 339 9.13 0.15 -12.97
C VAL A 339 7.80 0.16 -13.71
N VAL A 340 6.71 -0.11 -13.00
CA VAL A 340 5.35 -0.13 -13.55
C VAL A 340 4.41 0.69 -12.66
N LYS A 341 3.36 1.23 -13.28
CA LYS A 341 2.17 1.72 -12.59
C LYS A 341 1.03 0.74 -12.84
N ILE A 342 0.46 0.23 -11.76
CA ILE A 342 -0.74 -0.61 -11.76
C ILE A 342 -1.94 0.24 -11.37
N VAL A 343 -2.95 0.26 -12.24
CA VAL A 343 -4.24 0.91 -11.99
C VAL A 343 -5.32 -0.16 -12.03
N ILE A 344 -6.07 -0.26 -10.94
CA ILE A 344 -7.23 -1.16 -10.81
C ILE A 344 -8.41 -0.26 -10.44
N PRO A 345 -9.18 0.25 -11.42
CA PRO A 345 -10.18 1.30 -11.20
C PRO A 345 -11.27 0.91 -10.21
N GLU A 346 -11.57 -0.38 -10.12
CA GLU A 346 -12.64 -0.96 -9.30
C GLU A 346 -12.25 -1.14 -7.84
N LEU A 347 -10.95 -1.13 -7.51
CA LEU A 347 -10.46 -1.22 -6.14
C LEU A 347 -10.43 0.15 -5.47
N GLU A 348 -10.62 0.16 -4.15
CA GLU A 348 -10.53 1.37 -3.36
C GLU A 348 -9.11 1.98 -3.40
N ASN A 349 -9.06 3.30 -3.23
CA ASN A 349 -7.82 4.07 -3.17
C ASN A 349 -7.70 4.67 -1.77
N PRO A 350 -6.48 4.78 -1.19
CA PRO A 350 -6.31 5.29 0.17
C PRO A 350 -6.73 6.76 0.28
N GLU A 351 -6.79 7.33 1.48
CA GLU A 351 -7.15 8.75 1.63
C GLU A 351 -6.23 9.67 0.81
N GLY A 352 -6.81 10.65 0.12
CA GLY A 352 -6.09 11.56 -0.77
C GLY A 352 -7.01 12.61 -1.39
N GLU A 353 -6.42 13.53 -2.15
CA GLU A 353 -7.12 14.68 -2.76
C GLU A 353 -7.88 14.30 -4.03
N ARG A 354 -8.71 13.25 -3.96
CA ARG A 354 -9.63 12.86 -5.02
C ARG A 354 -10.98 13.53 -4.84
N ALA A 355 -11.66 13.84 -5.94
CA ALA A 355 -13.04 14.32 -5.94
C ALA A 355 -14.01 13.30 -5.32
N ARG A 356 -13.68 12.01 -5.41
CA ARG A 356 -14.44 10.90 -4.83
C ARG A 356 -13.57 10.19 -3.81
N ARG A 357 -13.94 10.31 -2.54
CA ARG A 357 -13.20 9.67 -1.44
C ARG A 357 -13.30 8.14 -1.50
N PHE A 358 -14.51 7.63 -1.67
CA PHE A 358 -14.84 6.21 -1.68
C PHE A 358 -15.34 5.76 -3.06
N GLY A 359 -14.91 4.58 -3.48
CA GLY A 359 -15.43 3.83 -4.61
C GLY A 359 -16.62 2.96 -4.23
N THR A 360 -17.02 2.09 -5.15
CA THR A 360 -18.21 1.26 -5.02
C THR A 360 -18.10 0.20 -3.93
N ARG A 361 -16.90 -0.35 -3.70
CA ARG A 361 -16.66 -1.42 -2.72
C ARG A 361 -16.80 -0.91 -1.29
N ALA A 362 -16.23 0.25 -0.99
CA ALA A 362 -16.36 0.89 0.32
C ALA A 362 -17.80 1.37 0.57
N LEU A 363 -18.48 1.92 -0.45
CA LEU A 363 -19.89 2.29 -0.34
C LEU A 363 -20.78 1.07 -0.07
N ALA A 364 -20.57 -0.04 -0.78
CA ALA A 364 -21.32 -1.29 -0.55
C ALA A 364 -21.13 -1.80 0.89
N LYS A 365 -19.88 -1.82 1.37
CA LYS A 365 -19.55 -2.24 2.73
C LYS A 365 -20.17 -1.34 3.80
N ALA A 366 -20.15 -0.02 3.61
CA ALA A 366 -20.72 0.94 4.55
C ALA A 366 -22.26 0.84 4.65
N ILE A 367 -22.94 0.39 3.59
CA ILE A 367 -24.40 0.22 3.54
C ILE A 367 -24.83 -1.19 4.02
N GLY A 368 -23.91 -2.13 4.15
CA GLY A 368 -24.17 -3.49 4.67
C GLY A 368 -24.74 -4.46 3.65
N PHE A 369 -24.40 -4.29 2.36
CA PHE A 369 -24.77 -5.21 1.28
C PHE A 369 -23.79 -6.36 1.11
#